data_AF-A0A9D9RD42-F1
#
_entry.id   AF-A0A9D9RD42-F1
#
_cell.length_a   1.000
_cell.length_b   1.000
_cell.length_c   1.000
_cell.angle_alpha   90.00
_cell.angle_beta   90.00
_cell.angle_gamma   90.00
#
_symmetry.space_group_name_H-M   'P 1'
#
loop_
_entity.id
_entity.type
_entity.pdbx_description
1 polymer ?
#
loop_
_entity_poly.entity_id
_entity_poly.type
_entity_poly.pdbx_seq_one_letter_code
_entity_poly.pdbx_strand_id
1 'polypeptide(L)'
;MKLEQLHRDAYGMIHAALESAKPQRAVKQALVALPDDGKALYLLAIGKAAWSMAEAATDVLGDRIVEGIVITKYGHVRGELKNITSYEAGHPIPD
;
A
#
# COMPACT_ATOMS: atom_id res chain seq x y z
N MET A 1 3.91 -37.12 11.84
CA MET A 1 2.68 -37.01 11.01
C MET A 1 1.62 -36.04 11.56
N LYS A 2 0.87 -36.31 12.64
CA LYS A 2 -0.22 -35.39 13.09
C LYS A 2 0.26 -34.00 13.55
N LEU A 3 1.36 -33.94 14.30
CA LEU A 3 1.91 -32.67 14.81
C LEU A 3 2.49 -31.79 13.68
N GLU A 4 3.17 -32.40 12.71
CA GLU A 4 3.71 -31.69 11.54
C GLU A 4 2.61 -31.12 10.65
N GLN A 5 1.51 -31.86 10.49
CA GLN A 5 0.34 -31.36 9.76
C GLN A 5 -0.27 -30.15 10.48
N LEU A 6 -0.50 -30.24 11.79
CA LEU A 6 -1.03 -29.12 12.58
C LEU A 6 -0.13 -27.88 12.50
N HIS A 7 1.19 -28.07 12.55
CA HIS A 7 2.14 -26.96 12.39
C HIS A 7 2.02 -26.32 11.01
N ARG A 8 1.98 -27.12 9.94
CA ARG A 8 1.81 -26.59 8.58
C ARG A 8 0.50 -25.83 8.41
N ASP A 9 -0.60 -26.37 8.93
CA ASP A 9 -1.92 -25.72 8.84
C ASP A 9 -1.93 -24.39 9.59
N ALA A 10 -1.37 -24.35 10.81
CA ALA A 10 -1.26 -23.11 11.59
C ALA A 10 -0.40 -22.05 10.88
N TYR A 11 0.75 -22.43 10.33
CA TYR A 11 1.58 -21.51 9.54
C TYR A 11 0.85 -21.02 8.27
N GLY A 12 0.10 -21.91 7.60
CA GLY A 12 -0.73 -21.54 6.46
C GLY A 12 -1.80 -20.52 6.80
N MET A 13 -2.49 -20.69 7.94
CA MET A 13 -3.49 -19.74 8.43
C MET A 13 -2.88 -18.38 8.78
N ILE A 14 -1.75 -18.36 9.49
CA ILE A 14 -1.04 -17.12 9.82
C ILE A 14 -0.60 -16.39 8.56
N HIS A 15 0.00 -17.11 7.61
CA HIS A 15 0.44 -16.52 6.35
C HIS A 15 -0.75 -15.96 5.56
N ALA A 16 -1.85 -16.72 5.45
CA ALA A 16 -3.05 -16.24 4.78
C ALA A 16 -3.62 -14.97 5.43
N ALA A 17 -3.62 -14.90 6.78
CA ALA A 17 -4.04 -13.72 7.52
C ALA A 17 -3.14 -12.51 7.21
N LEU A 18 -1.82 -12.68 7.24
CA LEU A 18 -0.86 -11.62 6.94
C LEU A 18 -0.98 -11.13 5.48
N GLU A 19 -1.12 -12.04 4.52
CA GLU A 19 -1.33 -11.66 3.11
C GLU A 19 -2.62 -10.87 2.92
N SER A 20 -3.69 -11.26 3.63
CA SER A 20 -4.97 -10.57 3.56
C SER A 20 -4.90 -9.14 4.11
N ALA A 21 -4.02 -8.90 5.08
CA ALA A 21 -3.80 -7.60 5.70
C ALA A 21 -2.75 -6.73 4.98
N LYS A 22 -2.13 -7.19 3.89
CA LYS A 22 -1.14 -6.39 3.16
C LYS A 22 -1.78 -5.13 2.57
N PRO A 23 -1.17 -3.94 2.77
CA PRO A 23 -1.69 -2.68 2.25
C PRO A 23 -1.93 -2.70 0.74
N GLN A 24 -1.01 -3.28 -0.03
CA GLN A 24 -1.13 -3.38 -1.49
C GLN A 24 -2.37 -4.15 -1.92
N ARG A 25 -2.67 -5.28 -1.25
CA ARG A 25 -3.83 -6.10 -1.58
C ARG A 25 -5.12 -5.33 -1.29
N ALA A 26 -5.21 -4.72 -0.11
CA ALA A 26 -6.37 -3.93 0.29
C ALA A 26 -6.64 -2.76 -0.67
N VAL A 27 -5.60 -2.01 -1.04
CA VAL A 27 -5.71 -0.89 -1.99
C VAL A 27 -6.13 -1.37 -3.37
N LYS A 28 -5.47 -2.42 -3.91
CA LYS A 28 -5.83 -2.95 -5.24
C LYS A 28 -7.30 -3.40 -5.28
N GLN A 29 -7.76 -4.12 -4.26
CA GLN A 29 -9.15 -4.58 -4.19
C GLN A 29 -10.15 -3.41 -4.12
N ALA A 30 -9.85 -2.38 -3.32
CA ALA A 30 -10.73 -1.23 -3.19
C ALA A 30 -10.80 -0.40 -4.49
N LEU A 31 -9.66 -0.21 -5.16
CA LEU A 31 -9.57 0.66 -6.34
C LEU A 31 -10.04 -0.01 -7.64
N VAL A 32 -10.03 -1.34 -7.74
CA VAL A 32 -10.65 -2.05 -8.88
C VAL A 32 -12.15 -1.74 -9.00
N ALA A 33 -12.82 -1.46 -7.87
CA ALA A 33 -14.23 -1.10 -7.85
C ALA A 33 -14.48 0.40 -8.11
N LEU A 34 -13.43 1.22 -8.23
CA LEU A 34 -13.57 2.65 -8.44
C LEU A 34 -14.03 2.94 -9.88
N PRO A 35 -15.21 3.56 -10.09
CA PRO A 35 -15.68 3.90 -11.43
C PRO A 35 -14.70 4.82 -12.14
N ASP A 36 -14.64 4.70 -13.46
CA ASP A 36 -13.96 5.67 -14.31
C ASP A 36 -14.97 6.66 -14.86
N ASP A 37 -15.01 7.84 -14.25
CA ASP A 37 -15.84 8.97 -14.68
C ASP A 37 -15.04 9.99 -15.53
N GLY A 38 -13.82 9.62 -15.96
CA GLY A 38 -12.93 10.45 -16.77
C GLY A 38 -12.32 11.64 -16.04
N LYS A 39 -12.49 11.74 -14.71
CA LYS A 39 -11.92 12.84 -13.93
C LYS A 39 -10.47 12.58 -13.52
N ALA A 40 -9.71 13.67 -13.47
CA ALA A 40 -8.38 13.67 -12.89
C ALA A 40 -8.42 13.32 -11.40
N LEU A 41 -7.52 12.46 -10.96
CA LEU A 41 -7.38 12.03 -9.57
C LEU A 41 -6.10 12.61 -8.96
N TYR A 42 -6.21 13.07 -7.72
CA TYR A 42 -5.07 13.47 -6.90
C TYR A 42 -4.87 12.44 -5.79
N LEU A 43 -3.63 12.01 -5.58
CA LEU A 43 -3.29 11.03 -4.56
C LEU A 43 -2.68 11.69 -3.32
N LEU A 44 -3.21 11.37 -2.14
CA LEU A 44 -2.58 11.72 -0.87
C LEU A 44 -2.50 10.46 -0.01
N ALA A 45 -1.30 10.09 0.42
CA ALA A 45 -1.07 8.95 1.32
C ALA A 45 -0.19 9.35 2.51
N ILE A 46 -0.61 9.00 3.72
CA ILE A 46 0.09 9.32 4.96
C ILE A 46 0.19 8.09 5.85
N GLY A 47 1.37 7.85 6.44
CA GLY A 47 1.62 6.78 7.41
C GLY A 47 2.69 5.78 6.98
N LYS A 48 3.02 4.80 7.84
CA LYS A 48 4.15 3.86 7.64
C LYS A 48 4.07 3.02 6.36
N ALA A 49 2.84 2.75 5.90
CA ALA A 49 2.55 2.00 4.69
C ALA A 49 2.22 2.89 3.48
N ALA A 50 2.30 4.23 3.63
CA ALA A 50 1.84 5.18 2.62
C ALA A 50 2.51 4.94 1.26
N TRP A 51 3.83 4.71 1.24
CA TRP A 51 4.55 4.43 0.01
C TRP A 51 4.03 3.17 -0.69
N SER A 52 3.88 2.06 0.04
CA SER A 52 3.33 0.81 -0.53
C SER A 52 1.87 0.92 -0.97
N MET A 53 1.07 1.73 -0.27
CA MET A 53 -0.31 1.99 -0.67
C MET A 53 -0.37 2.83 -1.94
N ALA A 54 0.49 3.84 -2.05
CA ALA A 54 0.60 4.68 -3.23
C ALA A 54 1.10 3.90 -4.45
N GLU A 55 2.11 3.05 -4.30
CA GLU A 55 2.58 2.12 -5.34
C GLU A 55 1.42 1.27 -5.87
N ALA A 56 0.65 0.65 -4.97
CA ALA A 56 -0.50 -0.15 -5.34
C ALA A 56 -1.61 0.66 -6.03
N ALA A 57 -1.80 1.92 -5.65
CA ALA A 57 -2.75 2.82 -6.30
C ALA A 57 -2.27 3.23 -7.70
N THR A 58 -0.98 3.54 -7.87
CA THR A 58 -0.39 3.86 -9.17
C THR A 58 -0.44 2.68 -10.13
N ASP A 59 -0.27 1.44 -9.64
CA ASP A 59 -0.43 0.22 -10.45
C ASP A 59 -1.84 0.07 -11.04
N VAL A 60 -2.87 0.51 -10.29
CA VAL A 60 -4.29 0.30 -10.67
C VAL A 60 -4.84 1.48 -11.46
N LEU A 61 -4.54 2.70 -11.03
CA LEU A 61 -5.12 3.92 -11.59
C LEU A 61 -4.25 4.53 -12.70
N GLY A 62 -2.96 4.22 -12.72
CA GLY A 62 -2.01 4.71 -13.73
C GLY A 62 -2.09 6.22 -13.92
N ASP A 63 -2.22 6.62 -15.19
CA ASP A 63 -2.22 8.03 -15.61
C ASP A 63 -3.46 8.83 -15.19
N ARG A 64 -4.46 8.18 -14.56
CA ARG A 64 -5.57 8.90 -13.92
C ARG A 64 -5.09 9.75 -12.74
N ILE A 65 -3.99 9.35 -12.09
CA ILE A 65 -3.34 10.13 -11.04
C ILE A 65 -2.49 11.21 -11.71
N VAL A 66 -2.98 12.45 -11.66
CA VAL A 66 -2.30 13.59 -12.30
C VAL A 66 -1.20 14.15 -11.41
N GLU A 67 -1.36 14.06 -10.09
CA GLU A 67 -0.38 14.50 -9.10
C GLU A 67 -0.67 13.83 -7.75
N GLY A 68 0.35 13.66 -6.91
CA GLY A 68 0.13 13.23 -5.55
C GLY A 68 1.31 13.39 -4.60
N ILE A 69 1.00 13.21 -3.32
CA ILE A 69 1.94 13.34 -2.22
C ILE A 69 1.88 12.09 -1.34
N VAL A 70 3.06 11.57 -1.00
CA VAL A 70 3.25 10.51 0.00
C VAL A 70 4.03 11.09 1.18
N ILE A 71 3.55 10.88 2.40
CA ILE A 71 4.28 11.19 3.64
C ILE A 71 4.42 9.91 4.44
N THR A 72 5.65 9.45 4.64
CA THR A 72 5.96 8.22 5.40
C THR A 72 7.07 8.46 6.42
N LYS A 73 7.42 7.44 7.21
CA LYS A 73 8.53 7.51 8.17
C LYS A 73 9.88 7.47 7.41
N TYR A 74 10.93 8.06 7.98
CA TYR A 74 12.30 7.92 7.47
C TYR A 74 12.70 6.46 7.13
N GLY A 75 13.26 6.26 5.95
CA GLY A 75 13.69 4.97 5.39
C GLY A 75 12.57 4.10 4.83
N HIS A 76 11.37 4.64 4.61
CA HIS A 76 10.22 3.89 4.09
C HIS A 76 9.89 4.20 2.62
N VAL A 77 10.46 5.24 2.02
CA VAL A 77 10.41 5.46 0.57
C VAL A 77 11.33 4.44 -0.11
N ARG A 78 10.80 3.69 -1.08
CA ARG A 78 11.52 2.57 -1.72
C ARG A 78 11.87 2.83 -3.19
N GLY A 79 11.61 4.03 -3.67
CA GLY A 79 11.84 4.43 -5.05
C GLY A 79 10.88 5.53 -5.47
N GLU A 80 11.10 6.03 -6.69
CA GLU A 80 10.23 7.02 -7.32
C GLU A 80 8.92 6.36 -7.78
N LEU A 81 7.83 7.10 -7.66
CA LEU A 81 6.52 6.76 -8.19
C LEU A 81 6.11 7.87 -9.17
N LYS A 82 5.60 7.50 -10.34
CA LYS A 82 5.21 8.46 -11.39
C LYS A 82 4.16 9.43 -10.84
N ASN A 83 4.35 10.73 -11.10
CA ASN A 83 3.47 11.83 -10.66
C ASN A 83 3.30 11.96 -9.13
N ILE A 84 4.12 11.29 -8.33
CA ILE A 84 4.04 11.33 -6.87
C ILE A 84 5.32 11.93 -6.28
N THR A 85 5.16 12.96 -5.45
CA THR A 85 6.25 13.48 -4.62
C THR A 85 6.22 12.79 -3.25
N SER A 86 7.31 12.13 -2.88
CA SER A 86 7.42 11.42 -1.61
C SER A 86 8.26 12.18 -0.59
N TYR A 87 7.74 12.35 0.61
CA TYR A 87 8.40 12.94 1.76
C TYR A 87 8.52 11.92 2.89
N GLU A 88 9.58 12.07 3.67
CA GLU A 88 9.76 11.34 4.93
C GLU A 88 9.75 12.32 6.09
N ALA A 89 9.07 11.96 7.18
CA ALA A 89 8.86 12.81 8.35
C ALA A 89 9.04 12.04 9.68
N GLY A 90 9.08 12.80 10.78
CA GLY A 90 9.28 12.29 12.14
C GLY A 90 8.22 11.27 12.58
N HIS A 91 8.69 10.14 13.14
CA HIS A 91 7.87 9.17 13.88
C HIS A 91 8.75 8.41 14.89
N PRO A 92 8.37 8.28 16.18
CA PRO A 92 7.03 8.54 16.73
C PRO A 92 6.78 9.98 17.18
N ILE A 93 7.82 10.82 17.22
CA ILE A 93 7.72 12.24 17.56
C ILE A 93 7.81 13.04 16.24
N PRO A 94 6.91 14.01 16.00
CA PRO A 94 7.02 14.90 14.85
C PRO A 94 8.28 15.77 14.96
N ASP A 95 8.87 16.07 13.82
CA ASP A 95 10.00 16.99 13.65
C ASP A 95 9.57 18.47 13.60
#